data_AF-A0A6V7IGJ9-F1
#
_entry.id   AF-A0A6V7IGJ9-F1
#
_cell.length_a   1.000
_cell.length_b   1.000
_cell.length_c   1.000
_cell.angle_alpha   90.00
_cell.angle_beta   90.00
_cell.angle_gamma   90.00
#
_symmetry.space_group_name_H-M   'P 1'
#
loop_
_entity.id
_entity.type
_entity.pdbx_description
1 polymer ?
#
loop_
_entity_poly.entity_id
_entity_poly.type
_entity_poly.pdbx_seq_one_letter_code
_entity_poly.pdbx_strand_id
1 'polypeptide(L)'
;KKMLLWKCLYIFIKTAFPRFGLFLVGSTMNGFGSDGSDVDMCLLVKNMDMVSRNESILHLTEIRDCLKECNFIDKIMLIEAKVPILKFHDASNNLEVDLNVNNAVGIRNTHMLYCYSKIDWRVRPLVLIVKLWAQYHNINDAKNMTISSYSLVLMVIHFLQYGVRPAVLPCLQAMYGYKFNSQTDIHNIDIHEELVFPEKSAAQTNRQPLGQLLVEFF
;
A
#
# COMPACT_ATOMS: atom_id res chain seq x y z
N LYS A 1 -10.13 -11.36 -7.99
CA LYS A 1 -10.60 -10.10 -8.62
C LYS A 1 -9.44 -9.13 -8.83
N LYS A 2 -8.91 -8.47 -7.78
CA LYS A 2 -7.79 -7.51 -7.87
C LYS A 2 -6.55 -8.00 -8.65
N MET A 3 -6.06 -9.21 -8.35
CA MET A 3 -4.92 -9.79 -9.07
C MET A 3 -5.20 -10.09 -10.54
N LEU A 4 -6.45 -10.39 -10.91
CA LEU A 4 -6.82 -10.64 -12.30
C LEU A 4 -6.82 -9.32 -13.08
N LEU A 5 -7.44 -8.28 -12.52
CA LEU A 5 -7.41 -6.92 -13.07
C LEU A 5 -5.97 -6.45 -13.29
N TRP A 6 -5.11 -6.60 -12.29
CA TRP A 6 -3.69 -6.26 -12.43
C TRP A 6 -3.00 -7.05 -13.54
N LYS A 7 -3.22 -8.36 -13.66
CA LYS A 7 -2.63 -9.16 -14.74
C LYS A 7 -3.07 -8.66 -16.12
N CYS A 8 -4.35 -8.36 -16.30
CA CYS A 8 -4.88 -7.82 -17.54
C CYS A 8 -4.24 -6.47 -17.89
N LEU A 9 -4.23 -5.53 -16.94
CA LEU A 9 -3.61 -4.21 -17.13
C LEU A 9 -2.10 -4.31 -17.34
N TYR A 10 -1.42 -5.21 -16.63
CA TYR A 10 0.02 -5.44 -16.80
C TYR A 10 0.32 -5.89 -18.23
N ILE A 11 -0.38 -6.91 -18.74
CA ILE A 11 -0.17 -7.41 -20.11
C ILE A 11 -0.47 -6.31 -21.14
N PHE A 12 -1.58 -5.58 -20.96
CA PHE A 12 -1.97 -4.49 -21.85
C PHE A 12 -0.92 -3.38 -21.89
N ILE A 13 -0.58 -2.80 -20.73
CA ILE A 13 0.39 -1.72 -20.61
C ILE A 13 1.76 -2.19 -21.08
N LYS A 14 2.16 -3.43 -20.78
CA LYS A 14 3.46 -3.94 -21.22
C LYS A 14 3.57 -4.08 -22.73
N THR A 15 2.48 -4.46 -23.38
CA THR A 15 2.40 -4.62 -24.83
C THR A 15 2.39 -3.26 -25.54
N ALA A 16 1.57 -2.32 -25.06
CA ALA A 16 1.47 -0.98 -25.66
C ALA A 16 2.66 -0.08 -25.32
N PHE A 17 3.22 -0.21 -24.11
CA PHE A 17 4.27 0.66 -23.58
C PHE A 17 5.38 -0.16 -22.89
N PRO A 18 6.31 -0.77 -23.67
CA PRO A 18 7.35 -1.66 -23.15
C PRO A 18 8.28 -1.05 -22.09
N ARG A 19 8.37 0.30 -22.09
CA ARG A 19 9.11 1.14 -21.15
C ARG A 19 8.54 1.13 -19.73
N PHE A 20 7.28 0.77 -19.54
CA PHE A 20 6.67 0.74 -18.22
C PHE A 20 6.76 -0.66 -17.58
N GLY A 21 6.90 -0.66 -16.26
CA GLY A 21 6.52 -1.75 -15.36
C GLY A 21 5.30 -1.33 -14.55
N LEU A 22 4.44 -2.27 -14.17
CA LEU A 22 3.25 -2.01 -13.38
C LEU A 22 3.32 -2.80 -12.07
N PHE A 23 3.37 -2.08 -10.95
CA PHE A 23 3.47 -2.64 -9.61
C PHE A 23 2.16 -2.44 -8.85
N LEU A 24 1.70 -3.49 -8.17
CA LEU A 24 0.67 -3.34 -7.15
C LEU A 24 1.29 -2.81 -5.87
N VAL A 25 0.64 -1.85 -5.24
CA VAL A 25 1.08 -1.24 -3.98
C VAL A 25 -0.09 -1.09 -3.01
N GLY A 26 0.16 -0.45 -1.87
CA GLY A 26 -0.88 -0.06 -0.93
C GLY A 26 -1.57 -1.25 -0.27
N SER A 27 -2.86 -1.08 0.00
CA SER A 27 -3.65 -2.02 0.80
C SER A 27 -3.75 -3.42 0.18
N THR A 28 -3.64 -3.51 -1.14
CA THR A 28 -3.69 -4.78 -1.88
C THR A 28 -2.48 -5.68 -1.58
N MET A 29 -1.31 -5.08 -1.32
CA MET A 29 -0.05 -5.82 -1.16
C MET A 29 0.50 -5.78 0.27
N ASN A 30 0.12 -4.81 1.10
CA ASN A 30 0.69 -4.62 2.44
C ASN A 30 0.10 -5.54 3.54
N GLY A 31 -0.88 -6.39 3.21
CA GLY A 31 -1.51 -7.31 4.16
C GLY A 31 -2.65 -6.74 5.00
N PHE A 32 -2.99 -5.45 4.85
CA PHE A 32 -4.03 -4.71 5.59
C PHE A 32 -5.22 -4.24 4.72
N GLY A 33 -5.36 -4.82 3.52
CA GLY A 33 -6.51 -4.60 2.63
C GLY A 33 -7.76 -5.33 3.08
N SER A 34 -8.91 -4.77 2.73
CA SER A 34 -10.22 -5.42 2.79
C SER A 34 -10.70 -5.70 1.35
N ASP A 35 -11.75 -6.51 1.21
CA ASP A 35 -12.27 -6.88 -0.12
C ASP A 35 -12.77 -5.67 -0.91
N GLY A 36 -13.30 -4.65 -0.21
CA GLY A 36 -13.78 -3.40 -0.80
C GLY A 36 -12.73 -2.30 -0.93
N SER A 37 -11.46 -2.54 -0.60
CA SER A 37 -10.44 -1.47 -0.70
C SER A 37 -10.03 -1.19 -2.14
N ASP A 38 -9.67 0.06 -2.41
CA ASP A 38 -9.13 0.50 -3.70
C ASP A 38 -7.88 -0.32 -4.09
N VAL A 39 -7.64 -0.41 -5.40
CA VAL A 39 -6.44 -1.03 -5.96
C VAL A 39 -5.43 0.07 -6.28
N ASP A 40 -4.39 0.17 -5.47
CA ASP A 40 -3.29 1.10 -5.72
C ASP A 40 -2.25 0.45 -6.66
N MET A 41 -1.89 1.16 -7.73
CA MET A 41 -0.86 0.74 -8.68
C MET A 41 0.17 1.85 -8.91
N CYS A 42 1.40 1.44 -9.21
CA CYS A 42 2.51 2.33 -9.53
C CYS A 42 3.13 1.92 -10.87
N LEU A 43 3.16 2.83 -11.82
CA LEU A 43 3.93 2.70 -13.06
C LEU A 43 5.38 3.06 -12.78
N LEU A 44 6.30 2.14 -13.09
CA LEU A 44 7.72 2.41 -13.09
C LEU A 44 8.23 2.62 -14.52
N VAL A 45 8.87 3.76 -14.75
CA VAL A 45 9.51 4.06 -16.03
C VAL A 45 10.92 3.45 -16.01
N LYS A 46 11.20 2.53 -16.94
CA LYS A 46 12.53 1.91 -17.05
C LYS A 46 13.61 2.95 -17.34
N ASN A 47 14.78 2.75 -16.75
CA ASN A 47 15.99 3.53 -16.99
C ASN A 47 15.85 5.04 -16.66
N MET A 48 14.91 5.40 -15.79
CA MET A 48 14.70 6.77 -15.34
C MET A 48 14.55 6.79 -13.81
N ASP A 49 15.60 7.22 -13.12
CA ASP A 49 15.64 7.30 -11.66
C ASP A 49 14.73 8.41 -11.12
N MET A 50 14.49 9.46 -11.92
CA MET A 50 13.60 10.56 -11.58
C MET A 50 12.72 10.91 -12.76
N VAL A 51 11.42 11.01 -12.50
CA VAL A 51 10.40 11.47 -13.45
C VAL A 51 9.79 12.72 -12.86
N SER A 52 9.84 13.81 -13.60
CA SER A 52 9.24 15.08 -13.17
C SER A 52 7.72 14.96 -13.05
N ARG A 53 7.09 15.89 -12.33
CA ARG A 53 5.62 15.95 -12.24
C ARG A 53 4.98 16.05 -13.64
N ASN A 54 5.56 16.84 -14.53
CA ASN A 54 5.02 17.06 -15.87
C ASN A 54 5.13 15.80 -16.74
N GLU A 55 6.26 15.08 -16.68
CA GLU A 55 6.40 13.78 -17.33
C GLU A 55 5.44 12.74 -16.75
N SER A 56 5.22 12.76 -15.44
CA SER A 56 4.22 11.89 -14.80
C SER A 56 2.82 12.13 -15.37
N ILE A 57 2.42 13.40 -15.54
CA ILE A 57 1.14 13.77 -16.15
C ILE A 57 1.05 13.31 -17.61
N LEU A 58 2.14 13.48 -18.37
CA LEU A 58 2.20 13.03 -19.76
C LEU A 58 2.01 11.51 -19.85
N HIS A 59 2.73 10.74 -19.05
CA HIS A 59 2.61 9.28 -19.01
C HIS A 59 1.22 8.82 -18.55
N LEU A 60 0.65 9.44 -17.53
CA LEU A 60 -0.72 9.12 -17.11
C LEU A 60 -1.75 9.50 -18.18
N THR A 61 -1.50 10.55 -18.95
CA THR A 61 -2.36 10.97 -20.08
C THR A 61 -2.31 9.95 -21.21
N GLU A 62 -1.12 9.46 -21.59
CA GLU A 62 -0.97 8.38 -22.58
C GLU A 62 -1.74 7.12 -22.15
N ILE A 63 -1.60 6.72 -20.88
CA ILE A 63 -2.29 5.55 -20.34
C ILE A 63 -3.80 5.78 -20.32
N ARG A 64 -4.26 6.94 -19.84
CA ARG A 64 -5.68 7.34 -19.83
C ARG A 64 -6.31 7.17 -21.21
N ASP A 65 -5.65 7.69 -22.24
CA ASP A 65 -6.21 7.69 -23.59
C ASP A 65 -6.27 6.27 -24.17
N CYS A 66 -5.35 5.38 -23.81
CA CYS A 66 -5.45 3.96 -24.12
C CYS A 66 -6.54 3.22 -23.33
N LEU A 67 -6.73 3.54 -22.04
CA LEU A 67 -7.76 2.89 -21.21
C LEU A 67 -9.19 3.25 -21.62
N LYS A 68 -9.40 4.39 -22.30
CA LYS A 68 -10.72 4.76 -22.86
C LYS A 68 -11.24 3.76 -23.88
N GLU A 69 -10.35 3.03 -24.55
CA GLU A 69 -10.71 1.99 -25.53
C GLU A 69 -11.11 0.66 -24.85
N CYS A 70 -10.98 0.55 -23.53
CA CYS A 70 -11.32 -0.67 -22.78
C CYS A 70 -12.77 -0.64 -22.30
N ASN A 71 -13.62 -1.50 -22.86
CA ASN A 71 -15.06 -1.56 -22.54
C ASN A 71 -15.40 -1.83 -21.06
N PHE A 72 -14.47 -2.39 -20.29
CA PHE A 72 -14.68 -2.72 -18.87
C PHE A 72 -14.18 -1.63 -17.91
N ILE A 73 -13.63 -0.53 -18.43
CA ILE A 73 -13.11 0.58 -17.64
C ILE A 73 -14.01 1.80 -17.82
N ASP A 74 -14.44 2.39 -16.72
CA ASP A 74 -15.21 3.63 -16.73
C ASP A 74 -14.68 4.64 -15.69
N LYS A 75 -15.34 5.81 -15.59
CA LYS A 75 -15.02 6.89 -14.63
C LYS A 75 -13.54 7.31 -14.60
N ILE A 76 -12.89 7.32 -15.75
CA ILE A 76 -11.47 7.65 -15.86
C ILE A 76 -11.25 9.14 -15.59
N MET A 77 -10.44 9.47 -14.58
CA MET A 77 -10.16 10.84 -14.14
C MET A 77 -8.68 11.01 -13.82
N LEU A 78 -8.05 12.03 -14.42
CA LEU A 78 -6.69 12.44 -14.06
C LEU A 78 -6.74 13.53 -13.00
N ILE A 79 -6.13 13.28 -11.85
CA ILE A 79 -6.03 14.23 -10.74
C ILE A 79 -4.60 14.76 -10.66
N GLU A 80 -4.47 16.06 -10.88
CA GLU A 80 -3.20 16.79 -10.96
C GLU A 80 -2.67 17.30 -9.61
N ALA A 81 -2.72 16.46 -8.57
CA ALA A 81 -2.20 16.78 -7.25
C ALA A 81 -0.66 16.87 -7.22
N LYS A 82 -0.08 17.03 -6.02
CA LYS A 82 1.39 17.00 -5.81
C LYS A 82 2.02 15.74 -6.38
N VAL A 83 1.37 14.59 -6.18
CA VAL A 83 1.64 13.35 -6.91
C VAL A 83 0.44 13.14 -7.83
N PRO A 84 0.61 13.25 -9.16
CA PRO A 84 -0.47 13.01 -10.12
C PRO A 84 -1.00 11.57 -10.01
N ILE A 85 -2.31 11.41 -10.08
CA ILE A 85 -2.99 10.11 -9.98
C ILE A 85 -4.03 9.99 -11.09
N LEU A 86 -3.96 8.92 -11.86
CA LEU A 86 -5.04 8.51 -12.76
C LEU A 86 -5.96 7.56 -12.00
N LYS A 87 -7.17 8.01 -11.72
CA LYS A 87 -8.24 7.20 -11.14
C LYS A 87 -9.10 6.61 -12.24
N PHE A 88 -9.54 5.38 -12.07
CA PHE A 88 -10.53 4.75 -12.95
C PHE A 88 -11.21 3.59 -12.23
N HIS A 89 -12.34 3.17 -12.76
CA HIS A 89 -13.16 2.11 -12.17
C HIS A 89 -13.23 0.91 -13.13
N ASP A 90 -12.95 -0.28 -12.59
CA ASP A 90 -13.19 -1.56 -13.26
C ASP A 90 -14.64 -1.98 -13.04
N ALA A 91 -15.48 -1.74 -14.05
CA ALA A 91 -16.91 -2.06 -14.02
C ALA A 91 -17.19 -3.56 -13.92
N SER A 92 -16.27 -4.42 -14.35
CA SER A 92 -16.47 -5.88 -14.31
C SER A 92 -16.33 -6.45 -12.90
N ASN A 93 -15.44 -5.89 -12.09
CA ASN A 93 -15.19 -6.36 -10.72
C ASN A 93 -15.66 -5.38 -9.63
N ASN A 94 -16.17 -4.21 -10.02
CA ASN A 94 -16.56 -3.10 -9.14
C ASN A 94 -15.39 -2.68 -8.22
N LEU A 95 -14.26 -2.33 -8.84
CA LEU A 95 -13.03 -1.93 -8.15
C LEU A 95 -12.61 -0.54 -8.60
N GLU A 96 -12.35 0.34 -7.63
CA GLU A 96 -11.69 1.62 -7.86
C GLU A 96 -10.17 1.40 -7.94
N VAL A 97 -9.52 2.07 -8.89
CA VAL A 97 -8.08 1.94 -9.14
C VAL A 97 -7.42 3.31 -9.13
N ASP A 98 -6.34 3.42 -8.36
CA ASP A 98 -5.48 4.60 -8.29
C ASP A 98 -4.12 4.27 -8.92
N LEU A 99 -3.79 4.90 -10.05
CA LEU A 99 -2.53 4.69 -10.77
C LEU A 99 -1.66 5.95 -10.69
N ASN A 100 -0.45 5.80 -10.14
CA ASN A 100 0.56 6.87 -10.10
C ASN A 100 1.83 6.45 -10.87
N VAL A 101 2.78 7.37 -11.04
CA VAL A 101 4.05 7.13 -11.74
C VAL A 101 5.23 7.36 -10.79
N ASN A 102 6.18 6.43 -10.77
CA ASN A 102 7.44 6.48 -10.02
C ASN A 102 7.28 6.86 -8.53
N ASN A 103 6.18 6.46 -7.88
CA ASN A 103 6.00 6.67 -6.45
C ASN A 103 6.80 5.66 -5.62
N ALA A 104 8.12 5.86 -5.58
CA ALA A 104 9.07 5.04 -4.84
C ALA A 104 8.73 4.94 -3.34
N VAL A 105 8.23 6.03 -2.76
CA VAL A 105 7.81 6.08 -1.35
C VAL A 105 6.64 5.12 -1.09
N GLY A 106 5.66 5.08 -1.99
CA GLY A 106 4.53 4.15 -1.92
C GLY A 106 4.97 2.68 -1.93
N ILE A 107 5.95 2.34 -2.77
CA ILE A 107 6.51 0.97 -2.85
C ILE A 107 7.22 0.60 -1.54
N ARG A 108 8.13 1.45 -1.05
CA ARG A 108 8.86 1.22 0.22
C ARG A 108 7.92 1.07 1.41
N ASN A 109 6.91 1.94 1.50
CA ASN A 109 5.91 1.87 2.57
C ASN A 109 5.08 0.60 2.49
N THR A 110 4.71 0.16 1.29
CA THR A 110 3.97 -1.09 1.08
C THR A 110 4.77 -2.29 1.57
N HIS A 111 6.04 -2.37 1.21
CA HIS A 111 6.94 -3.44 1.65
C HIS A 111 7.15 -3.42 3.17
N MET A 112 7.44 -2.25 3.76
CA MET A 112 7.59 -2.12 5.21
C MET A 112 6.34 -2.59 5.97
N LEU A 113 5.16 -2.14 5.52
CA LEU A 113 3.89 -2.54 6.13
C LEU A 113 3.61 -4.03 5.93
N TYR A 114 3.94 -4.59 4.77
CA TYR A 114 3.85 -6.03 4.54
C TYR A 114 4.69 -6.80 5.56
N CYS A 115 5.95 -6.41 5.76
CA CYS A 115 6.82 -7.03 6.75
C CYS A 115 6.22 -6.96 8.16
N TYR A 116 5.69 -5.81 8.59
CA TYR A 116 4.98 -5.70 9.88
C TYR A 116 3.76 -6.62 9.98
N SER A 117 3.01 -6.78 8.90
CA SER A 117 1.82 -7.66 8.85
C SER A 117 2.14 -9.14 9.07
N LYS A 118 3.41 -9.53 8.90
CA LYS A 118 3.90 -10.91 8.99
C LYS A 118 4.56 -11.24 10.32
N ILE A 119 4.86 -10.26 11.16
CA ILE A 119 5.59 -10.48 12.42
C ILE A 119 4.74 -11.22 13.45
N ASP A 120 3.49 -10.79 13.63
CA ASP A 120 2.56 -11.36 14.61
C ASP A 120 1.15 -11.42 14.02
N TRP A 121 0.46 -12.54 14.23
CA TRP A 121 -0.87 -12.78 13.67
C TRP A 121 -1.93 -11.79 14.15
N ARG A 122 -1.74 -11.15 15.33
CA ARG A 122 -2.67 -10.18 15.94
C ARG A 122 -2.66 -8.83 15.23
N VAL A 123 -1.60 -8.49 14.50
CA VAL A 123 -1.44 -7.18 13.84
C VAL A 123 -2.52 -6.95 12.80
N ARG A 124 -2.71 -7.90 11.88
CA ARG A 124 -3.67 -7.80 10.78
C ARG A 124 -5.11 -7.61 11.27
N PRO A 125 -5.67 -8.47 12.15
CA PRO A 125 -7.03 -8.29 12.62
C PRO A 125 -7.19 -7.01 13.47
N LEU A 126 -6.18 -6.63 14.28
CA LEU A 126 -6.25 -5.37 15.04
C LEU A 126 -6.35 -4.15 14.12
N VAL A 127 -5.49 -4.08 13.09
CA VAL A 127 -5.54 -3.02 12.08
C VAL A 127 -6.88 -2.99 11.35
N LEU A 128 -7.42 -4.15 10.98
CA LEU A 128 -8.70 -4.23 10.27
C LEU A 128 -9.86 -3.74 11.15
N ILE A 129 -9.90 -4.12 12.43
CA ILE A 129 -10.95 -3.67 13.36
C ILE A 129 -10.87 -2.16 13.57
N VAL A 130 -9.67 -1.61 13.79
CA VAL A 130 -9.48 -0.16 13.94
C VAL A 130 -9.90 0.59 12.67
N LYS A 131 -9.58 0.06 11.49
CA LYS A 131 -10.03 0.65 10.21
C LYS A 131 -11.56 0.62 10.06
N LEU A 132 -12.21 -0.49 10.40
CA LEU A 132 -13.65 -0.64 10.34
C LEU A 132 -14.36 0.29 11.34
N TRP A 133 -13.84 0.38 12.57
CA TRP A 133 -14.32 1.34 13.57
C TRP A 133 -14.22 2.78 13.04
N ALA A 134 -13.06 3.17 12.49
CA ALA A 134 -12.87 4.51 11.97
C ALA A 134 -13.77 4.80 10.74
N GLN A 135 -14.02 3.80 9.90
CA GLN A 135 -14.97 3.90 8.78
C GLN A 135 -16.40 4.09 9.29
N TYR A 136 -16.83 3.30 10.28
CA TYR A 136 -18.17 3.42 10.88
C TYR A 136 -18.42 4.81 11.49
N HIS A 137 -17.38 5.41 12.07
CA HIS A 137 -17.44 6.77 12.62
C HIS A 137 -17.16 7.88 11.59
N ASN A 138 -17.00 7.57 10.30
CA ASN A 138 -16.71 8.53 9.23
C ASN A 138 -15.42 9.35 9.45
N ILE A 139 -14.41 8.75 10.08
CA ILE A 139 -13.10 9.38 10.36
C ILE A 139 -11.93 8.70 9.63
N ASN A 140 -12.24 7.88 8.61
CA ASN A 140 -11.28 7.18 7.75
C ASN A 140 -11.42 7.61 6.27
N ASP A 141 -11.30 8.91 6.01
CA ASP A 141 -11.32 9.49 4.68
C ASP A 141 -10.45 10.76 4.60
N ALA A 142 -9.23 10.59 4.09
CA ALA A 142 -8.29 11.69 3.93
C ALA A 142 -8.77 12.76 2.92
N LYS A 143 -9.63 12.40 1.96
CA LYS A 143 -10.19 13.38 1.00
C LYS A 143 -11.12 14.37 1.70
N ASN A 144 -11.81 13.90 2.74
CA ASN A 144 -12.68 14.69 3.59
C ASN A 144 -11.97 15.24 4.84
N MET A 145 -10.65 15.43 4.77
CA MET A 145 -9.84 16.03 5.84
C MET A 145 -9.85 15.25 7.17
N THR A 146 -10.13 13.94 7.14
CA THR A 146 -10.02 13.04 8.30
C THR A 146 -8.78 12.15 8.21
N ILE A 147 -8.66 11.13 9.08
CA ILE A 147 -7.47 10.30 9.19
C ILE A 147 -7.38 9.36 7.98
N SER A 148 -6.19 9.23 7.40
CA SER A 148 -5.98 8.26 6.32
C SER A 148 -5.93 6.82 6.86
N SER A 149 -6.34 5.84 6.05
CA SER A 149 -6.16 4.42 6.39
C SER A 149 -4.70 4.07 6.67
N TYR A 150 -3.74 4.70 5.98
CA TYR A 150 -2.32 4.52 6.24
C TYR A 150 -1.92 5.05 7.63
N SER A 151 -2.43 6.21 8.03
CA SER A 151 -2.20 6.79 9.36
C SER A 151 -2.73 5.89 10.47
N LEU A 152 -3.92 5.31 10.32
CA LEU A 152 -4.48 4.36 11.30
C LEU A 152 -3.58 3.11 11.45
N VAL A 153 -3.05 2.59 10.34
CA VAL A 153 -2.10 1.47 10.37
C VAL A 153 -0.84 1.86 11.16
N LEU A 154 -0.29 3.05 10.93
CA LEU A 154 0.87 3.54 11.67
C LEU A 154 0.59 3.72 13.17
N MET A 155 -0.60 4.22 13.53
CA MET A 155 -1.01 4.34 14.94
C MET A 155 -1.04 2.98 15.63
N VAL A 156 -1.62 1.96 14.98
CA VAL A 156 -1.65 0.58 15.52
C VAL A 156 -0.24 0.00 15.63
N ILE A 157 0.62 0.18 14.62
CA ILE A 157 2.02 -0.29 14.68
C ILE A 157 2.75 0.38 15.84
N HIS A 158 2.61 1.69 16.01
CA HIS A 158 3.23 2.45 17.09
C HIS A 158 2.74 1.97 18.47
N PHE A 159 1.43 1.76 18.63
CA PHE A 159 0.85 1.19 19.85
C PHE A 159 1.44 -0.19 20.16
N LEU A 160 1.55 -1.08 19.18
CA LEU A 160 2.13 -2.41 19.37
C LEU A 160 3.64 -2.39 19.65
N GLN A 161 4.34 -1.32 19.30
CA GLN A 161 5.77 -1.12 19.60
C GLN A 161 6.01 -0.53 21.00
N TYR A 162 5.19 0.43 21.43
CA TYR A 162 5.48 1.26 22.60
C TYR A 162 4.33 1.40 23.60
N GLY A 163 3.09 1.16 23.18
CA GLY A 163 1.88 1.27 24.01
C GLY A 163 1.64 0.05 24.91
N VAL A 164 2.28 -1.09 24.61
CA VAL A 164 2.13 -2.33 25.39
C VAL A 164 3.47 -2.86 25.87
N ARG A 165 3.48 -3.52 27.03
CA ARG A 165 4.66 -4.19 27.59
C ARG A 165 4.34 -5.62 28.03
N PRO A 166 5.08 -6.63 27.54
CA PRO A 166 6.16 -6.57 26.53
C PRO A 166 5.67 -6.06 25.15
N ALA A 167 6.55 -5.49 24.32
CA ALA A 167 6.16 -5.04 22.99
C ALA A 167 5.71 -6.21 22.10
N VAL A 168 4.67 -6.01 21.30
CA VAL A 168 4.22 -7.00 20.29
C VAL A 168 5.03 -6.86 19.00
N LEU A 169 5.43 -5.64 18.64
CA LEU A 169 6.21 -5.38 17.44
C LEU A 169 7.56 -4.75 17.78
N PRO A 170 8.64 -5.12 17.06
CA PRO A 170 9.89 -4.36 17.10
C PRO A 170 9.80 -3.10 16.21
N CYS A 171 10.80 -2.23 16.30
CA CYS A 171 11.03 -1.20 15.29
C CYS A 171 11.87 -1.76 14.13
N LEU A 172 11.24 -2.11 13.01
CA LEU A 172 11.94 -2.69 11.85
C LEU A 172 12.99 -1.76 11.27
N GLN A 173 12.74 -0.45 11.25
CA GLN A 173 13.70 0.53 10.74
C GLN A 173 14.95 0.65 11.62
N ALA A 174 14.83 0.38 12.92
CA ALA A 174 15.99 0.32 13.81
C ALA A 174 16.78 -0.98 13.63
N MET A 175 16.10 -2.11 13.40
CA MET A 175 16.75 -3.41 13.23
C MET A 175 17.36 -3.63 11.83
N TYR A 176 16.67 -3.17 10.79
CA TYR A 176 17.01 -3.36 9.38
C TYR A 176 17.13 -2.01 8.67
N GLY A 177 17.87 -1.07 9.26
CA GLY A 177 18.04 0.29 8.72
C GLY A 177 18.61 0.32 7.30
N TYR A 178 19.43 -0.66 6.93
CA TYR A 178 19.94 -0.82 5.55
C TYR A 178 18.83 -1.14 4.53
N LYS A 179 17.70 -1.70 4.97
CA LYS A 179 16.58 -2.14 4.14
C LYS A 179 15.44 -1.12 4.15
N PHE A 180 15.07 -0.59 5.31
CA PHE A 180 13.95 0.34 5.46
C PHE A 180 14.41 1.80 5.56
N ASN A 181 15.22 2.25 4.59
CA ASN A 181 15.63 3.65 4.47
C ASN A 181 15.12 4.27 3.15
N SER A 182 15.27 5.59 3.03
CA SER A 182 14.83 6.34 1.85
C SER A 182 15.67 6.13 0.60
N GLN A 183 16.87 5.55 0.74
CA GLN A 183 17.84 5.32 -0.33
C GLN A 183 17.75 3.91 -0.91
N THR A 184 17.01 2.98 -0.28
CA THR A 184 16.83 1.62 -0.77
C THR A 184 16.28 1.63 -2.20
N ASP A 185 16.99 0.94 -3.10
CA ASP A 185 16.58 0.80 -4.49
C ASP A 185 15.27 0.00 -4.58
N ILE A 186 14.24 0.65 -5.13
CA ILE A 186 12.90 0.07 -5.27
C ILE A 186 12.86 -1.09 -6.27
N HIS A 187 13.82 -1.17 -7.19
CA HIS A 187 13.88 -2.25 -8.18
C HIS A 187 14.33 -3.59 -7.58
N ASN A 188 14.98 -3.55 -6.41
CA ASN A 188 15.48 -4.73 -5.69
C ASN A 188 14.60 -5.12 -4.49
N ILE A 189 13.46 -4.44 -4.30
CA ILE A 189 12.54 -4.75 -3.21
C ILE A 189 11.68 -5.96 -3.60
N ASP A 190 11.86 -7.07 -2.88
CA ASP A 190 10.88 -8.15 -2.87
C ASP A 190 9.74 -7.80 -1.92
N ILE A 191 8.58 -7.44 -2.49
CA ILE A 191 7.38 -7.06 -1.73
C ILE A 191 6.94 -8.19 -0.78
N HIS A 192 7.17 -9.46 -1.14
CA HIS A 192 6.71 -10.61 -0.38
C HIS A 192 7.79 -11.26 0.50
N GLU A 193 8.90 -10.53 0.74
CA GLU A 193 10.00 -11.00 1.57
C GLU A 193 9.56 -11.47 2.97
N GLU A 194 10.09 -12.61 3.38
CA GLU A 194 10.01 -13.09 4.76
C GLU A 194 11.24 -12.63 5.53
N LEU A 195 11.04 -11.76 6.52
CA LEU A 195 12.14 -11.30 7.36
C LEU A 195 12.58 -12.40 8.31
N VAL A 196 13.89 -12.64 8.36
CA VAL A 196 14.49 -13.52 9.36
C VAL A 196 14.70 -12.72 10.65
N PHE A 197 13.95 -13.08 11.69
CA PHE A 197 14.07 -12.52 13.02
C PHE A 197 15.03 -13.35 13.86
N PRO A 198 15.89 -12.73 14.70
CA PRO A 198 16.65 -13.47 15.70
C PRO A 198 15.69 -14.26 16.60
N GLU A 199 16.02 -15.53 16.86
CA GLU A 199 15.34 -16.32 17.88
C GLU A 199 15.44 -15.53 19.21
N LYS A 200 14.28 -15.14 19.78
CA LYS A 200 14.11 -14.19 20.93
C LYS A 200 13.92 -12.70 20.60
N SER A 201 13.42 -12.33 19.41
CA SER A 201 12.91 -10.97 19.23
C SER A 201 11.68 -10.70 20.12
N ALA A 202 11.52 -9.44 20.58
CA ALA A 202 10.48 -9.02 21.53
C ALA A 202 9.06 -9.48 21.14
N ALA A 203 8.79 -9.64 19.84
CA ALA A 203 7.53 -10.09 19.27
C ALA A 203 6.99 -11.41 19.86
N GLN A 204 7.87 -12.27 20.39
CA GLN A 204 7.46 -13.59 20.91
C GLN A 204 7.15 -13.60 22.42
N THR A 205 7.33 -12.48 23.12
CA THR A 205 7.20 -12.42 24.59
C THR A 205 5.83 -11.94 25.05
N ASN A 206 5.15 -11.10 24.27
CA ASN A 206 3.83 -10.62 24.62
C ASN A 206 2.77 -11.72 24.42
N ARG A 207 1.97 -11.97 25.48
CA ARG A 207 0.89 -12.97 25.52
C ARG A 207 -0.52 -12.38 25.63
N GLN A 208 -0.67 -11.05 25.55
CA GLN A 208 -1.98 -10.40 25.62
C GLN A 208 -2.89 -10.89 24.48
N PRO A 209 -4.15 -11.28 24.75
CA PRO A 209 -5.08 -11.67 23.71
C PRO A 209 -5.44 -10.46 22.83
N LEU A 210 -5.85 -10.73 21.59
CA LEU A 210 -6.24 -9.69 20.63
C LEU A 210 -7.28 -8.71 21.19
N GLY A 211 -8.28 -9.21 21.93
CA GLY A 211 -9.32 -8.38 22.54
C GLY A 211 -8.77 -7.40 23.59
N GLN A 212 -7.77 -7.81 24.37
CA GLN A 212 -7.12 -6.91 25.32
C GLN A 212 -6.32 -5.81 24.60
N LEU A 213 -5.57 -6.17 23.56
CA LEU A 213 -4.85 -5.19 22.74
C LEU A 213 -5.81 -4.19 22.07
N LEU A 214 -7.00 -4.63 21.66
CA LEU A 214 -8.03 -3.76 21.10
C LEU A 214 -8.55 -2.76 22.13
N VAL A 215 -8.82 -3.21 23.35
CA VAL A 215 -9.29 -2.33 24.44
C VAL A 215 -8.22 -1.34 24.83
N GLU A 216 -6.96 -1.75 24.94
CA GLU A 216 -5.84 -0.86 25.32
C GLU A 216 -5.44 0.13 24.22
N PHE A 217 -5.82 -0.11 22.96
CA PHE A 217 -5.56 0.82 21.86
C PHE A 217 -6.47 2.06 21.92
N PHE A 218 -7.70 1.92 22.44
CA PHE A 218 -8.70 3.00 22.53
C PHE A 218 -8.68 3.67 23.90
#